data_AF-S0EI68-F1
#
_entry.id   AF-S0EI68-F1
#
_cell.length_a   1.000
_cell.length_b   1.000
_cell.length_c   1.000
_cell.angle_alpha   90.00
_cell.angle_beta   90.00
_cell.angle_gamma   90.00
#
_symmetry.space_group_name_H-M   'P 1'
#
loop_
_entity.id
_entity.type
_entity.pdbx_description
1 polymer ?
#
loop_
_entity_poly.entity_id
_entity_poly.type
_entity_poly.pdbx_seq_one_letter_code
_entity_poly.pdbx_strand_id
1 'polypeptide(L)'
;MWLLLSTAAVNGSDHIAHGSPGAPTSFEDFYSTDAPQFSLHVATFQDGTLVSLTFMHMTTDLGGLSSVLEAWCSILAGKPEQVAKFPGYNDVMAGLYRAETTEKSKTDGSLLSGWRLVVWALRAAYDGWMYPLESRMLRVPAKAINAIVAEARSEISLEKTTDGSKPFVSENDVILALCNRSVAKSMGRGRAIVTLIAVNPRDRLKNIFLPDSAYVQNAPCGAFFYCPVRDAQDLPLGKVAMLSRQAVVEYLTEGQIKAAAKAAYVSMIEGGNPPIVGDTTSTMIMSSNWAKSGFLDKTDFGPALTPIIFPVSVGINMGRDGDGNLWLGGDLSAASWATLMGYLKLYE
;
A
#
# COMPACT_ATOMS: atom_id res chain seq x y z
N MET A 1 -7.65 -20.38 -14.70
CA MET A 1 -8.04 -19.99 -13.33
C MET A 1 -7.94 -18.48 -13.24
N TRP A 2 -8.75 -17.78 -12.45
CA TRP A 2 -8.54 -16.38 -12.15
C TRP A 2 -8.60 -16.23 -10.63
N LEU A 3 -7.55 -15.81 -9.94
CA LEU A 3 -7.66 -15.60 -8.49
C LEU A 3 -8.04 -14.13 -8.25
N LEU A 4 -9.17 -13.82 -7.61
CA LEU A 4 -9.61 -12.46 -7.28
C LEU A 4 -9.40 -12.17 -5.78
N LEU A 5 -8.43 -11.33 -5.43
CA LEU A 5 -8.16 -10.96 -4.03
C LEU A 5 -8.68 -9.54 -3.77
N SER A 6 -9.79 -9.44 -3.02
CA SER A 6 -10.45 -8.17 -2.67
C SER A 6 -10.14 -7.78 -1.23
N THR A 7 -9.70 -6.53 -1.00
CA THR A 7 -9.77 -5.91 0.33
C THR A 7 -10.87 -4.86 0.31
N ALA A 8 -11.94 -5.09 1.05
CA ALA A 8 -13.01 -4.11 1.18
C ALA A 8 -12.52 -2.97 2.10
N ALA A 9 -12.06 -1.86 1.53
CA ALA A 9 -12.24 -0.56 2.17
C ALA A 9 -13.39 0.16 1.45
N VAL A 10 -14.43 0.43 2.23
CA VAL A 10 -15.72 1.09 1.92
C VAL A 10 -15.75 1.83 0.56
N ASN A 11 -16.24 1.15 -0.48
CA ASN A 11 -17.28 1.60 -1.39
C ASN A 11 -17.49 0.61 -2.56
N GLY A 12 -18.73 0.15 -2.74
CA GLY A 12 -19.24 -0.19 -4.07
C GLY A 12 -19.24 -1.65 -4.55
N SER A 13 -18.93 -2.65 -3.72
CA SER A 13 -19.21 -4.05 -4.06
C SER A 13 -20.21 -4.67 -3.07
N ASP A 14 -21.49 -4.65 -3.43
CA ASP A 14 -22.64 -5.10 -2.61
C ASP A 14 -22.61 -6.58 -2.18
N HIS A 15 -21.55 -7.33 -2.49
CA HIS A 15 -21.50 -8.77 -2.25
C HIS A 15 -20.31 -9.28 -1.47
N ILE A 16 -19.36 -8.44 -1.05
CA ILE A 16 -18.17 -8.95 -0.35
C ILE A 16 -17.80 -8.07 0.86
N ALA A 17 -18.35 -8.49 1.99
CA ALA A 17 -17.81 -8.39 3.36
C ALA A 17 -17.89 -7.10 4.18
N HIS A 18 -18.16 -5.91 3.62
CA HIS A 18 -18.58 -4.76 4.44
C HIS A 18 -19.57 -3.89 3.66
N GLY A 19 -20.86 -3.99 4.01
CA GLY A 19 -21.96 -3.26 3.37
C GLY A 19 -23.18 -4.10 2.99
N SER A 20 -23.06 -5.43 3.00
CA SER A 20 -24.21 -6.33 2.81
C SER A 20 -25.13 -6.33 4.04
N PRO A 21 -26.46 -6.45 3.88
CA PRO A 21 -27.39 -6.58 5.01
C PRO A 21 -26.96 -7.70 5.96
N GLY A 22 -26.73 -7.37 7.24
CA GLY A 22 -26.28 -8.33 8.26
C GLY A 22 -24.75 -8.45 8.41
N ALA A 23 -23.95 -7.65 7.71
CA ALA A 23 -22.51 -7.61 7.94
C ALA A 23 -22.16 -7.07 9.35
N PRO A 24 -21.11 -7.60 10.01
CA PRO A 24 -20.62 -7.08 11.29
C PRO A 24 -20.30 -5.58 11.22
N THR A 25 -20.81 -4.83 12.18
CA THR A 25 -20.61 -3.37 12.32
C THR A 25 -19.75 -3.02 13.53
N SER A 26 -19.57 -3.97 14.45
CA SER A 26 -18.77 -3.83 15.65
C SER A 26 -17.86 -5.05 15.86
N PHE A 27 -16.87 -4.92 16.76
CA PHE A 27 -16.04 -6.05 17.17
C PHE A 27 -16.87 -7.16 17.83
N GLU A 28 -17.90 -6.80 18.59
CA GLU A 28 -18.81 -7.74 19.27
C GLU A 28 -19.62 -8.57 18.26
N ASP A 29 -19.99 -7.96 17.13
CA ASP A 29 -20.73 -8.66 16.08
C ASP A 29 -19.89 -9.83 15.53
N PHE A 30 -18.58 -9.66 15.39
CA PHE A 30 -17.70 -10.74 14.93
C PHE A 30 -17.67 -11.94 15.90
N TYR A 31 -17.75 -11.68 17.20
CA TYR A 31 -17.78 -12.75 18.21
C TYR A 31 -19.16 -13.41 18.31
N SER A 32 -20.24 -12.62 18.23
CA SER A 32 -21.61 -13.09 18.45
C SER A 32 -22.24 -13.76 17.22
N THR A 33 -21.76 -13.47 16.01
CA THR A 33 -22.34 -13.98 14.75
C THR A 33 -21.47 -15.02 14.03
N ASP A 34 -20.31 -15.39 14.60
CA ASP A 34 -19.33 -16.30 13.99
C ASP A 34 -18.94 -15.88 12.56
N ALA A 35 -18.83 -14.57 12.34
CA ALA A 35 -18.57 -14.01 11.03
C ALA A 35 -17.12 -14.33 10.57
N PRO A 36 -16.93 -14.91 9.37
CA PRO A 36 -15.64 -15.39 8.93
C PRO A 36 -14.64 -14.25 8.73
N GLN A 37 -13.43 -14.39 9.29
CA GLN A 37 -12.31 -13.48 9.04
C GLN A 37 -11.60 -13.77 7.70
N PHE A 38 -11.77 -14.99 7.18
CA PHE A 38 -11.34 -15.42 5.85
C PHE A 38 -12.50 -16.13 5.17
N SER A 39 -12.79 -15.77 3.94
CA SER A 39 -13.82 -16.41 3.12
C SER A 39 -13.25 -16.75 1.76
N LEU A 40 -13.42 -18.02 1.35
CA LEU A 40 -13.00 -18.52 0.07
C LEU A 40 -14.22 -18.80 -0.79
N HIS A 41 -14.26 -18.22 -1.98
CA HIS A 41 -15.28 -18.45 -2.97
C HIS A 41 -14.65 -19.01 -4.24
N VAL A 42 -15.09 -20.20 -4.67
CA VAL A 42 -14.56 -20.84 -5.88
C VAL A 42 -15.70 -20.99 -6.88
N ALA A 43 -15.56 -20.37 -8.05
CA ALA A 43 -16.53 -20.45 -9.14
C ALA A 43 -15.86 -21.07 -10.37
N THR A 44 -16.37 -22.19 -10.88
CA THR A 44 -15.82 -22.85 -12.06
C THR A 44 -16.65 -22.53 -13.30
N PHE A 45 -15.98 -22.04 -14.33
CA PHE A 45 -16.49 -21.77 -15.68
C PHE A 45 -15.94 -22.82 -16.66
N GLN A 46 -16.45 -22.83 -17.89
CA GLN A 46 -16.03 -23.80 -18.92
C GLN A 46 -14.54 -23.65 -19.30
N ASP A 47 -14.00 -22.44 -19.19
CA ASP A 47 -12.66 -22.06 -19.61
C ASP A 47 -11.74 -21.71 -18.43
N GLY A 48 -12.21 -21.85 -17.19
CA GLY A 48 -11.37 -21.61 -16.02
C GLY A 48 -12.13 -21.55 -14.71
N THR A 49 -11.39 -21.62 -13.61
CA THR A 49 -11.95 -21.45 -12.26
C THR A 49 -11.60 -20.08 -11.69
N LEU A 50 -12.54 -19.31 -11.17
CA LEU A 50 -12.25 -18.15 -10.34
C LEU A 50 -12.09 -18.61 -8.88
N VAL A 51 -10.97 -18.28 -8.24
CA VAL A 51 -10.78 -18.47 -6.81
C VAL A 51 -10.78 -17.08 -6.19
N SER A 52 -11.63 -16.78 -5.23
CA SER A 52 -11.66 -15.47 -4.59
C SER A 52 -11.44 -15.66 -3.11
N LEU A 53 -10.44 -14.98 -2.56
CA LEU A 53 -10.21 -14.98 -1.12
C LEU A 53 -10.45 -13.56 -0.60
N THR A 54 -11.36 -13.48 0.35
CA THR A 54 -11.66 -12.29 1.13
C THR A 54 -11.07 -12.50 2.51
N PHE A 55 -10.36 -11.51 3.03
CA PHE A 55 -9.79 -11.55 4.36
C PHE A 55 -10.02 -10.23 5.09
N MET A 56 -10.08 -10.29 6.41
CA MET A 56 -10.24 -9.10 7.23
C MET A 56 -8.89 -8.52 7.63
N HIS A 57 -8.69 -7.24 7.34
CA HIS A 57 -7.43 -6.55 7.61
C HIS A 57 -7.17 -6.35 9.11
N MET A 58 -8.15 -6.61 9.99
CA MET A 58 -7.91 -6.69 11.45
C MET A 58 -7.04 -7.90 11.81
N THR A 59 -7.16 -9.00 11.08
CA THR A 59 -6.46 -10.25 11.38
C THR A 59 -5.06 -10.28 10.79
N THR A 60 -4.91 -9.86 9.54
CA THR A 60 -3.65 -9.98 8.80
C THR A 60 -3.42 -8.78 7.89
N ASP A 61 -2.16 -8.41 7.71
CA ASP A 61 -1.76 -7.54 6.60
C ASP A 61 -1.42 -8.40 5.37
N LEU A 62 -1.06 -7.76 4.27
CA LEU A 62 -0.69 -8.49 3.05
C LEU A 62 0.55 -9.37 3.21
N GLY A 63 1.52 -8.99 4.05
CA GLY A 63 2.68 -9.84 4.31
C GLY A 63 2.28 -11.12 5.06
N GLY A 64 1.35 -11.01 6.01
CA GLY A 64 0.77 -12.14 6.70
C GLY A 64 -0.11 -13.00 5.79
N LEU A 65 -0.92 -12.38 4.92
CA LEU A 65 -1.69 -13.09 3.90
C LEU A 65 -0.78 -13.88 2.95
N SER A 66 0.36 -13.31 2.54
CA SER A 66 1.38 -14.01 1.75
C SER A 66 1.84 -15.28 2.45
N SER A 67 2.10 -15.22 3.75
CA SER A 67 2.50 -16.40 4.53
C SER A 67 1.39 -17.47 4.57
N VAL A 68 0.12 -17.05 4.67
CA VAL A 68 -1.04 -17.97 4.65
C VAL A 68 -1.19 -18.62 3.27
N LEU A 69 -1.07 -17.84 2.19
CA LEU A 69 -1.18 -18.35 0.82
C LEU A 69 -0.02 -19.29 0.46
N GLU A 70 1.20 -18.96 0.84
CA GLU A 70 2.39 -19.83 0.65
C GLU A 70 2.22 -21.17 1.39
N ALA A 71 1.73 -21.13 2.64
CA ALA A 71 1.41 -22.35 3.39
C ALA A 71 0.31 -23.16 2.73
N TRP A 72 -0.76 -22.50 2.27
CA TRP A 72 -1.87 -23.17 1.59
C TRP A 72 -1.41 -23.86 0.29
N CYS A 73 -0.62 -23.17 -0.54
CA CYS A 73 -0.04 -23.75 -1.75
C CYS A 73 0.86 -24.94 -1.45
N SER A 74 1.70 -24.85 -0.40
CA SER A 74 2.58 -25.96 0.02
C SER A 74 1.80 -27.21 0.42
N ILE A 75 0.69 -27.05 1.15
CA ILE A 75 -0.20 -28.15 1.51
C ILE A 75 -0.86 -28.75 0.26
N LEU A 76 -1.37 -27.93 -0.65
CA LEU A 76 -1.96 -28.41 -1.91
C LEU A 76 -0.96 -29.14 -2.80
N ALA A 77 0.31 -28.73 -2.77
CA ALA A 77 1.40 -29.40 -3.48
C ALA A 77 1.88 -30.71 -2.81
N GLY A 78 1.28 -31.10 -1.67
CA GLY A 78 1.67 -32.29 -0.92
C GLY A 78 3.00 -32.15 -0.18
N LYS A 79 3.40 -30.91 0.16
CA LYS A 79 4.67 -30.57 0.82
C LYS A 79 4.46 -29.90 2.18
N PRO A 80 3.81 -30.57 3.15
CA PRO A 80 3.52 -29.97 4.46
C PRO A 80 4.78 -29.57 5.24
N GLU A 81 5.92 -30.20 4.96
CA GLU A 81 7.23 -29.87 5.55
C GLU A 81 7.77 -28.50 5.13
N GLN A 82 7.24 -27.90 4.05
CA GLN A 82 7.62 -26.56 3.58
C GLN A 82 6.83 -25.45 4.27
N VAL A 83 5.81 -25.79 5.08
CA VAL A 83 5.03 -24.80 5.81
C VAL A 83 5.87 -24.19 6.92
N ALA A 84 6.10 -22.88 6.84
CA ALA A 84 6.82 -22.13 7.87
C ALA A 84 6.15 -22.29 9.23
N LYS A 85 6.96 -22.37 10.29
CA LYS A 85 6.45 -22.58 11.65
C LYS A 85 5.57 -21.39 12.06
N PHE A 86 4.34 -21.65 12.47
CA PHE A 86 3.48 -20.62 13.06
C PHE A 86 3.79 -20.49 14.57
N PRO A 87 4.40 -19.37 15.03
CA PRO A 87 4.82 -19.20 16.42
C PRO A 87 3.64 -18.87 17.36
N GLY A 88 2.41 -18.76 16.84
CA GLY A 88 1.20 -18.45 17.59
C GLY A 88 0.78 -16.98 17.48
N TYR A 89 -0.03 -16.55 18.44
CA TYR A 89 -0.74 -15.25 18.44
C TYR A 89 -0.13 -14.21 19.38
N ASN A 90 1.12 -14.42 19.83
CA ASN A 90 1.80 -13.44 20.68
C ASN A 90 2.02 -12.12 19.96
N ASP A 91 1.97 -11.01 20.71
CA ASP A 91 2.31 -9.69 20.17
C ASP A 91 3.84 -9.54 20.06
N VAL A 92 4.36 -9.96 18.90
CA VAL A 92 5.77 -9.83 18.53
C VAL A 92 6.17 -8.35 18.32
N MET A 93 5.21 -7.47 18.01
CA MET A 93 5.45 -6.04 17.79
C MET A 93 5.63 -5.28 19.10
N ALA A 94 5.23 -5.85 20.25
CA ALA A 94 5.40 -5.23 21.58
C ALA A 94 6.82 -4.72 21.84
N GLY A 95 7.83 -5.47 21.39
CA GLY A 95 9.23 -5.06 21.51
C GLY A 95 9.58 -3.78 20.75
N LEU A 96 8.83 -3.41 19.70
CA LEU A 96 9.06 -2.19 18.93
C LEU A 96 8.46 -0.96 19.61
N TYR A 97 7.17 -1.02 19.96
CA TYR A 97 6.46 0.16 20.45
C TYR A 97 6.64 0.38 21.96
N ARG A 98 7.08 -0.64 22.72
CA ARG A 98 7.46 -0.50 24.13
C ARG A 98 8.94 -0.20 24.35
N ALA A 99 9.78 -0.28 23.31
CA ALA A 99 11.20 0.01 23.45
C ALA A 99 11.42 1.46 23.93
N GLU A 100 12.44 1.63 24.76
CA GLU A 100 13.01 2.94 25.00
C GLU A 100 13.73 3.39 23.72
N THR A 101 13.35 4.55 23.20
CA THR A 101 13.99 5.19 22.07
C THR A 101 14.18 6.65 22.40
N THR A 102 15.40 7.14 22.19
CA THR A 102 15.75 8.57 22.27
C THR A 102 15.56 9.27 20.92
N GLU A 103 15.39 8.50 19.85
CA GLU A 103 15.16 9.01 18.51
C GLU A 103 13.70 9.46 18.36
N LYS A 104 13.52 10.70 17.90
CA LYS A 104 12.21 11.24 17.55
C LYS A 104 11.77 10.71 16.20
N SER A 105 10.50 10.32 16.10
CA SER A 105 9.90 9.96 14.81
C SER A 105 9.99 11.15 13.86
N LYS A 106 10.29 10.90 12.59
CA LYS A 106 10.21 11.90 11.51
C LYS A 106 8.80 12.49 11.34
N THR A 107 7.77 11.79 11.84
CA THR A 107 6.41 12.31 11.89
C THR A 107 6.20 13.34 13.02
N ASP A 108 7.13 13.48 13.96
CA ASP A 108 7.01 14.42 15.08
C ASP A 108 6.90 15.87 14.57
N GLY A 109 5.99 16.65 15.17
CA GLY A 109 5.62 17.99 14.71
C GLY A 109 4.78 18.05 13.42
N SER A 110 4.72 16.96 12.64
CA SER A 110 3.93 16.85 11.41
C SER A 110 2.59 16.14 11.61
N LEU A 111 2.27 15.75 12.85
CA LEU A 111 0.98 15.16 13.20
C LEU A 111 -0.11 16.24 13.31
N LEU A 112 -1.24 15.99 12.66
CA LEU A 112 -2.44 16.77 12.85
C LEU A 112 -3.11 16.39 14.17
N SER A 113 -3.36 17.38 15.01
CA SER A 113 -4.05 17.23 16.29
C SER A 113 -4.97 18.42 16.58
N GLY A 114 -5.93 18.22 17.48
CA GLY A 114 -6.88 19.25 17.91
C GLY A 114 -7.63 19.90 16.74
N TRP A 115 -7.65 21.23 16.69
CA TRP A 115 -8.38 21.98 15.67
C TRP A 115 -7.82 21.77 14.25
N ARG A 116 -6.52 21.52 14.10
CA ARG A 116 -5.89 21.29 12.78
C ARG A 116 -6.46 20.03 12.14
N LEU A 117 -6.68 18.98 12.94
CA LEU A 117 -7.31 17.74 12.49
C LEU A 117 -8.75 17.97 12.05
N VAL A 118 -9.53 18.77 12.78
CA VAL A 118 -10.92 19.12 12.41
C VAL A 118 -10.97 19.86 11.07
N VAL A 119 -10.12 20.88 10.87
CA VAL A 119 -10.07 21.64 9.62
C VAL A 119 -9.67 20.75 8.45
N TRP A 120 -8.70 19.85 8.66
CA TRP A 120 -8.32 18.86 7.66
C TRP A 120 -9.48 17.92 7.33
N ALA A 121 -10.18 17.39 8.33
CA ALA A 121 -11.29 16.46 8.13
C ALA A 121 -12.46 17.10 7.37
N LEU A 122 -12.84 18.33 7.72
CA LEU A 122 -13.88 19.07 6.99
C LEU A 122 -13.50 19.31 5.53
N ARG A 123 -12.22 19.62 5.27
CA ARG A 123 -11.70 19.77 3.91
C ARG A 123 -11.70 18.45 3.15
N ALA A 124 -11.26 17.37 3.77
CA ALA A 124 -11.26 16.04 3.17
C ALA A 124 -12.69 15.59 2.81
N ALA A 125 -13.66 15.85 3.69
CA ALA A 125 -15.08 15.60 3.42
C ALA A 125 -15.60 16.45 2.26
N TYR A 126 -15.26 17.73 2.21
CA TYR A 126 -15.62 18.60 1.09
C TYR A 126 -14.99 18.14 -0.23
N ASP A 127 -13.69 17.82 -0.24
CA ASP A 127 -12.98 17.32 -1.42
C ASP A 127 -13.59 16.00 -1.89
N GLY A 128 -13.91 15.07 -0.97
CA GLY A 128 -14.55 13.79 -1.32
C GLY A 128 -15.97 13.95 -1.89
N TRP A 129 -16.72 14.94 -1.42
CA TRP A 129 -18.05 15.26 -1.95
C TRP A 129 -17.97 15.93 -3.34
N MET A 130 -17.02 16.84 -3.53
CA MET A 130 -16.87 17.58 -4.80
C MET A 130 -16.17 16.76 -5.89
N TYR A 131 -15.27 15.87 -5.51
CA TYR A 131 -14.43 15.10 -6.43
C TYR A 131 -14.54 13.60 -6.11
N PRO A 132 -15.68 12.96 -6.47
CA PRO A 132 -15.85 11.53 -6.23
C PRO A 132 -14.74 10.73 -6.91
N LEU A 133 -14.28 9.70 -6.21
CA LEU A 133 -13.24 8.81 -6.71
C LEU A 133 -13.85 7.71 -7.57
N GLU A 134 -13.11 7.32 -8.60
CA GLU A 134 -13.42 6.17 -9.44
C GLU A 134 -12.37 5.10 -9.22
N SER A 135 -12.80 3.88 -8.88
CA SER A 135 -11.92 2.73 -8.80
C SER A 135 -11.64 2.19 -10.20
N ARG A 136 -10.37 2.17 -10.62
CA ARG A 136 -9.97 1.60 -11.92
C ARG A 136 -8.77 0.69 -11.78
N MET A 137 -8.70 -0.27 -12.69
CA MET A 137 -7.55 -1.13 -12.92
C MET A 137 -6.93 -0.79 -14.27
N LEU A 138 -5.62 -0.56 -14.28
CA LEU A 138 -4.88 -0.11 -15.46
C LEU A 138 -3.73 -1.06 -15.76
N ARG A 139 -3.72 -1.56 -16.99
CA ARG A 139 -2.55 -2.24 -17.58
C ARG A 139 -1.70 -1.22 -18.33
N VAL A 140 -0.47 -1.01 -17.88
CA VAL A 140 0.53 -0.17 -18.55
C VAL A 140 1.50 -1.05 -19.34
N PRO A 141 1.61 -0.88 -20.68
CA PRO A 141 2.50 -1.69 -21.51
C PRO A 141 3.95 -1.66 -21.02
N ALA A 142 4.65 -2.81 -21.09
CA ALA A 142 6.04 -2.96 -20.65
C ALA A 142 6.97 -1.89 -21.25
N LYS A 143 6.84 -1.63 -22.55
CA LYS A 143 7.60 -0.60 -23.29
C LYS A 143 7.39 0.78 -22.67
N ALA A 144 6.14 1.16 -22.40
CA ALA A 144 5.79 2.48 -21.88
C ALA A 144 6.36 2.68 -20.47
N ILE A 145 6.13 1.74 -19.54
CA ILE A 145 6.66 1.87 -18.18
C ILE A 145 8.19 1.86 -18.15
N ASN A 146 8.84 1.05 -18.97
CA ASN A 146 10.30 1.01 -19.08
C ASN A 146 10.86 2.35 -19.57
N ALA A 147 10.21 2.96 -20.56
CA ALA A 147 10.60 4.28 -21.08
C ALA A 147 10.45 5.37 -20.01
N ILE A 148 9.32 5.41 -19.31
CA ILE A 148 9.06 6.38 -18.22
C ILE A 148 10.12 6.25 -17.11
N VAL A 149 10.42 5.01 -16.68
CA VAL A 149 11.43 4.76 -15.64
C VAL A 149 12.84 5.14 -16.12
N ALA A 150 13.17 4.84 -17.38
CA ALA A 150 14.46 5.22 -17.96
C ALA A 150 14.62 6.74 -18.06
N GLU A 151 13.59 7.45 -18.52
CA GLU A 151 13.57 8.90 -18.60
C GLU A 151 13.74 9.54 -17.22
N ALA A 152 12.94 9.13 -16.23
CA ALA A 152 13.04 9.63 -14.86
C ALA A 152 14.45 9.42 -14.25
N ARG A 153 15.10 8.29 -14.54
CA ARG A 153 16.48 8.03 -14.11
C ARG A 153 17.50 8.88 -14.85
N SER A 154 17.26 9.18 -16.12
CA SER A 154 18.14 10.04 -16.90
C SER A 154 18.10 11.49 -16.40
N GLU A 155 16.93 11.99 -16.01
CA GLU A 155 16.72 13.35 -15.49
C GLU A 155 17.53 13.63 -14.21
N ILE A 156 17.78 12.59 -13.40
CA ILE A 156 18.52 12.72 -12.13
C ILE A 156 19.97 12.28 -12.24
N SER A 157 20.42 11.75 -13.39
CA SER A 157 21.74 11.10 -13.52
C SER A 157 22.95 12.00 -13.21
N LEU A 158 22.77 13.31 -13.32
CA LEU A 158 23.79 14.33 -13.03
C LEU A 158 23.69 14.92 -11.62
N GLU A 159 22.64 14.57 -10.87
CA GLU A 159 22.53 15.00 -9.49
C GLU A 159 23.54 14.27 -8.61
N LYS A 160 23.96 14.91 -7.51
CA LYS A 160 24.81 14.28 -6.50
C LYS A 160 23.97 14.13 -5.24
N THR A 161 23.96 12.93 -4.67
CA THR A 161 23.41 12.71 -3.34
C THR A 161 24.33 13.33 -2.29
N THR A 162 23.81 13.52 -1.08
CA THR A 162 24.53 14.11 0.05
C THR A 162 25.78 13.32 0.45
N ASP A 163 25.80 12.01 0.16
CA ASP A 163 26.93 11.10 0.39
C ASP A 163 27.86 10.96 -0.83
N GLY A 164 27.60 11.70 -1.91
CA GLY A 164 28.40 11.68 -3.14
C GLY A 164 28.20 10.45 -4.02
N SER A 165 27.27 9.55 -3.67
CA SER A 165 26.89 8.41 -4.51
C SER A 165 26.04 8.83 -5.72
N LYS A 166 25.84 7.90 -6.66
CA LYS A 166 24.97 8.13 -7.81
C LYS A 166 23.51 8.11 -7.34
N PRO A 167 22.69 9.11 -7.70
CA PRO A 167 21.29 9.14 -7.34
C PRO A 167 20.56 7.94 -7.96
N PHE A 168 19.73 7.30 -7.15
CA PHE A 168 18.98 6.11 -7.53
C PHE A 168 17.50 6.30 -7.21
N VAL A 169 16.64 5.95 -8.15
CA VAL A 169 15.19 5.79 -7.93
C VAL A 169 14.74 4.42 -8.44
N SER A 170 13.87 3.78 -7.66
CA SER A 170 13.20 2.54 -8.09
C SER A 170 12.03 2.85 -9.02
N GLU A 171 11.57 1.83 -9.73
CA GLU A 171 10.32 1.89 -10.50
C GLU A 171 9.14 2.35 -9.65
N ASN A 172 9.03 1.86 -8.41
CA ASN A 172 7.96 2.28 -7.51
C ASN A 172 8.02 3.78 -7.17
N ASP A 173 9.22 4.36 -7.01
CA ASP A 173 9.34 5.80 -6.74
C ASP A 173 8.85 6.62 -7.94
N VAL A 174 9.16 6.16 -9.16
CA VAL A 174 8.70 6.81 -10.40
C VAL A 174 7.18 6.68 -10.56
N ILE A 175 6.60 5.52 -10.25
CA ILE A 175 5.15 5.31 -10.24
C ILE A 175 4.48 6.25 -9.23
N LEU A 176 5.00 6.34 -8.00
CA LEU A 176 4.44 7.23 -6.99
C LEU A 176 4.54 8.69 -7.37
N ALA A 177 5.66 9.10 -7.97
CA ALA A 177 5.83 10.43 -8.53
C ALA A 177 4.78 10.73 -9.62
N LEU A 178 4.52 9.76 -10.50
CA LEU A 178 3.52 9.89 -11.56
C LEU A 178 2.10 9.98 -11.00
N CYS A 179 1.76 9.17 -9.99
CA CYS A 179 0.48 9.26 -9.28
C CYS A 179 0.31 10.62 -8.60
N ASN A 180 1.34 11.10 -7.88
CA ASN A 180 1.33 12.42 -7.24
C ASN A 180 1.15 13.53 -8.29
N ARG A 181 1.85 13.47 -9.42
CA ARG A 181 1.68 14.41 -10.53
C ARG A 181 0.25 14.40 -11.08
N SER A 182 -0.33 13.21 -11.23
CA SER A 182 -1.68 13.05 -11.77
C SER A 182 -2.73 13.70 -10.86
N VAL A 183 -2.60 13.48 -9.54
CA VAL A 183 -3.45 14.12 -8.53
C VAL A 183 -3.19 15.64 -8.45
N ALA A 184 -1.92 16.04 -8.50
CA ALA A 184 -1.52 17.44 -8.39
C ALA A 184 -2.07 18.32 -9.52
N LYS A 185 -2.29 17.78 -10.73
CA LYS A 185 -2.80 18.57 -11.87
C LYS A 185 -4.16 19.22 -11.63
N SER A 186 -5.02 18.60 -10.82
CA SER A 186 -6.33 19.17 -10.45
C SER A 186 -6.32 19.94 -9.13
N MET A 187 -5.16 20.11 -8.48
CA MET A 187 -5.04 20.74 -7.17
C MET A 187 -4.49 22.17 -7.24
N GLY A 188 -4.91 23.00 -6.29
CA GLY A 188 -4.35 24.33 -6.09
C GLY A 188 -2.88 24.28 -5.64
N ARG A 189 -2.04 25.17 -6.20
CA ARG A 189 -0.58 25.19 -6.03
C ARG A 189 -0.08 25.36 -4.60
N GLY A 190 -0.89 25.94 -3.72
CA GLY A 190 -0.57 26.14 -2.30
C GLY A 190 -0.81 24.92 -1.40
N ARG A 191 -1.18 23.76 -1.98
CA ARG A 191 -1.42 22.51 -1.25
C ARG A 191 -0.19 21.58 -1.33
N ALA A 192 -0.24 20.52 -0.53
CA ALA A 192 0.68 19.39 -0.61
C ALA A 192 -0.06 18.07 -0.71
N ILE A 193 0.63 17.04 -1.20
CA ILE A 193 0.20 15.65 -1.20
C ILE A 193 1.10 14.90 -0.23
N VAL A 194 0.50 14.16 0.70
CA VAL A 194 1.21 13.26 1.61
C VAL A 194 0.88 11.84 1.20
N THR A 195 1.84 11.14 0.61
CA THR A 195 1.70 9.74 0.24
C THR A 195 2.20 8.86 1.35
N LEU A 196 1.31 8.11 2.01
CA LEU A 196 1.69 7.02 2.90
C LEU A 196 2.12 5.81 2.04
N ILE A 197 3.39 5.48 2.08
CA ILE A 197 3.97 4.31 1.44
C ILE A 197 3.96 3.17 2.45
N ALA A 198 3.03 2.23 2.33
CA ALA A 198 3.01 1.03 3.16
C ALA A 198 4.21 0.12 2.82
N VAL A 199 4.90 -0.36 3.85
CA VAL A 199 6.12 -1.16 3.72
C VAL A 199 6.02 -2.38 4.62
N ASN A 200 6.38 -3.55 4.09
CA ASN A 200 6.53 -4.74 4.92
C ASN A 200 7.78 -4.61 5.82
N PRO A 201 7.65 -4.55 7.16
CA PRO A 201 8.81 -4.44 8.04
C PRO A 201 9.50 -5.78 8.30
N ARG A 202 8.89 -6.91 7.93
CA ARG A 202 9.41 -8.28 8.18
C ARG A 202 10.81 -8.49 7.59
N ASP A 203 11.05 -7.97 6.38
CA ASP A 203 12.35 -8.10 5.71
C ASP A 203 13.46 -7.24 6.34
N ARG A 204 13.06 -6.23 7.13
CA ARG A 204 13.97 -5.21 7.70
C ARG A 204 14.29 -5.51 9.16
N LEU A 205 13.32 -6.02 9.91
CA LEU A 205 13.42 -6.24 11.35
C LEU A 205 13.56 -7.74 11.67
N LYS A 206 14.59 -8.38 11.12
CA LYS A 206 14.84 -9.83 11.26
C LYS A 206 15.07 -10.30 12.70
N ASN A 207 15.44 -9.37 13.59
CA ASN A 207 15.57 -9.64 15.02
C ASN A 207 14.21 -9.78 15.73
N ILE A 208 13.14 -9.33 15.08
CA ILE A 208 11.76 -9.36 15.60
C ILE A 208 10.94 -10.37 14.82
N PHE A 209 11.01 -10.31 13.49
CA PHE A 209 10.37 -11.27 12.61
C PHE A 209 11.37 -12.34 12.19
N LEU A 210 11.29 -13.49 12.85
CA LEU A 210 12.21 -14.61 12.61
C LEU A 210 12.00 -15.19 11.20
N PRO A 211 13.05 -15.38 10.39
CA PRO A 211 12.93 -15.84 9.00
C PRO A 211 12.22 -17.18 8.82
N ASP A 212 12.38 -18.11 9.76
CA ASP A 212 11.79 -19.46 9.68
C ASP A 212 10.41 -19.56 10.36
N SER A 213 9.81 -18.41 10.70
CA SER A 213 8.52 -18.35 11.40
C SER A 213 7.53 -17.45 10.67
N ALA A 214 6.33 -17.98 10.42
CA ALA A 214 5.25 -17.24 9.79
C ALA A 214 4.71 -16.18 10.76
N TYR A 215 4.90 -14.89 10.43
CA TYR A 215 4.23 -13.79 11.13
C TYR A 215 3.00 -13.33 10.33
N VAL A 216 1.85 -13.89 10.69
CA VAL A 216 0.57 -13.67 9.98
C VAL A 216 -0.24 -12.48 10.48
N GLN A 217 0.13 -11.85 11.58
CA GLN A 217 -0.60 -10.70 12.13
C GLN A 217 -0.24 -9.40 11.38
N ASN A 218 -0.91 -8.28 11.67
CA ASN A 218 -0.58 -6.99 11.10
C ASN A 218 0.77 -6.45 11.61
N ALA A 219 1.62 -5.98 10.71
CA ALA A 219 2.85 -5.25 11.04
C ALA A 219 2.86 -3.87 10.34
N PRO A 220 2.08 -2.89 10.83
CA PRO A 220 1.98 -1.59 10.19
C PRO A 220 3.34 -0.86 10.23
N CYS A 221 3.83 -0.51 9.05
CA CYS A 221 5.04 0.26 8.86
C CYS A 221 4.90 1.04 7.55
N GLY A 222 5.40 2.27 7.53
CA GLY A 222 5.35 3.07 6.32
C GLY A 222 6.26 4.27 6.34
N ALA A 223 6.46 4.83 5.16
CA ALA A 223 7.16 6.08 4.95
C ALA A 223 6.17 7.14 4.45
N PHE A 224 6.42 8.41 4.78
CA PHE A 224 5.57 9.52 4.32
C PHE A 224 6.31 10.34 3.28
N PHE A 225 5.89 10.20 2.02
CA PHE A 225 6.38 11.02 0.92
C PHE A 225 5.55 12.31 0.85
N TYR A 226 6.13 13.40 1.33
CA TYR A 226 5.58 14.75 1.22
C TYR A 226 5.96 15.37 -0.13
N CYS A 227 4.96 15.82 -0.88
CA CYS A 227 5.13 16.45 -2.19
C CYS A 227 4.31 17.74 -2.29
N PRO A 228 4.93 18.93 -2.33
CA PRO A 228 4.23 20.15 -2.68
C PRO A 228 3.58 20.03 -4.06
N VAL A 229 2.34 20.51 -4.21
CA VAL A 229 1.62 20.42 -5.50
C VAL A 229 2.39 21.14 -6.61
N ARG A 230 3.00 22.29 -6.30
CA ARG A 230 3.86 23.00 -7.25
C ARG A 230 5.04 22.14 -7.73
N ASP A 231 5.65 21.36 -6.84
CA ASP A 231 6.83 20.54 -7.17
C ASP A 231 6.38 19.35 -8.05
N ALA A 232 5.25 18.72 -7.71
CA ALA A 232 4.65 17.66 -8.52
C ALA A 232 4.28 18.13 -9.95
N GLN A 233 3.84 19.39 -10.09
CA GLN A 233 3.45 20.02 -11.36
C GLN A 233 4.64 20.46 -12.21
N ASP A 234 5.69 21.01 -11.58
CA ASP A 234 6.72 21.79 -12.28
C ASP A 234 8.06 21.07 -12.41
N LEU A 235 8.44 20.20 -11.45
CA LEU A 235 9.72 19.51 -11.49
C LEU A 235 9.75 18.39 -12.55
N PRO A 236 10.91 17.95 -13.04
CA PRO A 236 11.05 16.70 -13.78
C PRO A 236 10.56 15.49 -12.95
N LEU A 237 10.05 14.44 -13.62
CA LEU A 237 9.42 13.30 -12.92
C LEU A 237 10.41 12.58 -11.98
N GLY A 238 11.65 12.43 -12.42
CA GLY A 238 12.74 11.85 -11.64
C GLY A 238 13.05 12.62 -10.36
N LYS A 239 12.94 13.96 -10.37
CA LYS A 239 13.12 14.78 -9.16
C LYS A 239 12.00 14.57 -8.16
N VAL A 240 10.76 14.44 -8.63
CA VAL A 240 9.63 14.08 -7.77
C VAL A 240 9.82 12.67 -7.21
N ALA A 241 10.33 11.73 -8.01
CA ALA A 241 10.65 10.37 -7.56
C ALA A 241 11.77 10.34 -6.50
N MET A 242 12.72 11.27 -6.55
CA MET A 242 13.74 11.40 -5.51
C MET A 242 13.15 11.76 -4.14
N LEU A 243 12.08 12.56 -4.08
CA LEU A 243 11.38 12.85 -2.83
C LEU A 243 10.77 11.58 -2.20
N SER A 244 10.17 10.70 -3.03
CA SER A 244 9.71 9.38 -2.61
C SER A 244 10.87 8.53 -2.07
N ARG A 245 11.98 8.46 -2.82
CA ARG A 245 13.15 7.71 -2.41
C ARG A 245 13.74 8.21 -1.10
N GLN A 246 13.84 9.52 -0.92
CA GLN A 246 14.32 10.14 0.30
C GLN A 246 13.43 9.76 1.49
N ALA A 247 12.11 9.82 1.34
CA ALA A 247 11.18 9.37 2.37
C ALA A 247 11.42 7.89 2.75
N VAL A 248 11.58 7.00 1.77
CA VAL A 248 11.88 5.58 2.00
C VAL A 248 13.19 5.38 2.77
N VAL A 249 14.25 6.14 2.43
CA VAL A 249 15.56 6.03 3.10
C VAL A 249 15.50 6.56 4.53
N GLU A 250 14.82 7.69 4.74
CA GLU A 250 14.74 8.33 6.05
C GLU A 250 13.83 7.61 7.03
N TYR A 251 12.64 7.19 6.61
CA TYR A 251 11.63 6.61 7.52
C TYR A 251 11.88 5.14 7.86
N LEU A 252 12.62 4.41 7.02
CA LEU A 252 12.73 2.94 7.12
C LEU A 252 14.06 2.46 7.68
N THR A 253 14.75 3.32 8.43
CA THR A 253 15.83 2.88 9.34
C THR A 253 15.20 2.16 10.53
N GLU A 254 15.95 1.23 11.16
CA GLU A 254 15.43 0.50 12.31
C GLU A 254 15.01 1.44 13.46
N GLY A 255 15.79 2.48 13.71
CA GLY A 255 15.50 3.49 14.73
C GLY A 255 14.22 4.28 14.44
N GLN A 256 14.01 4.70 13.20
CA GLN A 256 12.77 5.40 12.79
C GLN A 256 11.55 4.49 12.81
N ILE A 257 11.68 3.21 12.44
CA ILE A 257 10.55 2.26 12.54
C ILE A 257 10.14 2.09 14.01
N LYS A 258 11.09 1.96 14.94
CA LYS A 258 10.81 1.90 16.39
C LYS A 258 10.17 3.19 16.90
N ALA A 259 10.73 4.35 16.54
CA ALA A 259 10.21 5.65 16.94
C ALA A 259 8.79 5.90 16.43
N ALA A 260 8.51 5.56 15.17
CA ALA A 260 7.19 5.67 14.57
C ALA A 260 6.17 4.70 15.19
N ALA A 261 6.57 3.45 15.45
CA ALA A 261 5.71 2.46 16.12
C ALA A 261 5.32 2.92 17.53
N LYS A 262 6.27 3.46 18.30
CA LYS A 262 6.00 4.04 19.63
C LYS A 262 5.08 5.25 19.53
N ALA A 263 5.35 6.18 18.62
CA ALA A 263 4.51 7.37 18.43
C ALA A 263 3.07 6.99 18.03
N ALA A 264 2.91 6.01 17.14
CA ALA A 264 1.60 5.49 16.74
C ALA A 264 0.87 4.83 17.91
N TYR A 265 1.57 4.02 18.72
CA TYR A 265 1.00 3.40 19.91
C TYR A 265 0.49 4.45 20.92
N VAL A 266 1.31 5.46 21.23
CA VAL A 266 0.92 6.57 22.11
C VAL A 266 -0.29 7.32 21.55
N SER A 267 -0.25 7.70 20.25
CA SER A 267 -1.37 8.39 19.59
C SER A 267 -2.68 7.59 19.64
N MET A 268 -2.62 6.29 19.43
CA MET A 268 -3.80 5.41 19.43
C MET A 268 -4.35 5.21 20.84
N ILE A 269 -3.50 4.91 21.82
CA ILE A 269 -3.93 4.61 23.19
C ILE A 269 -4.38 5.87 23.94
N GLU A 270 -3.68 6.98 23.77
CA GLU A 270 -3.97 8.22 24.50
C GLU A 270 -4.95 9.13 23.74
N GLY A 271 -4.85 9.17 22.41
CA GLY A 271 -5.62 10.10 21.56
C GLY A 271 -6.81 9.47 20.83
N GLY A 272 -6.96 8.14 20.88
CA GLY A 272 -8.07 7.40 20.26
C GLY A 272 -8.12 7.47 18.72
N ASN A 273 -7.09 8.02 18.07
CA ASN A 273 -7.05 8.23 16.62
C ASN A 273 -5.68 7.84 16.04
N PRO A 274 -5.63 7.28 14.82
CA PRO A 274 -4.38 7.03 14.14
C PRO A 274 -3.67 8.36 13.84
N PRO A 275 -2.33 8.39 13.91
CA PRO A 275 -1.58 9.61 13.61
C PRO A 275 -1.78 10.00 12.14
N ILE A 276 -2.40 11.15 11.89
CA ILE A 276 -2.51 11.72 10.54
C ILE A 276 -1.35 12.68 10.30
N VAL A 277 -0.46 12.32 9.38
CA VAL A 277 0.71 13.13 9.01
C VAL A 277 0.35 14.13 7.92
N GLY A 278 0.69 15.40 8.14
CA GLY A 278 0.54 16.47 7.16
C GLY A 278 0.19 17.83 7.79
N ASP A 279 -0.26 18.74 6.94
CA ASP A 279 -0.82 20.03 7.33
C ASP A 279 -2.31 20.13 6.96
N THR A 280 -2.96 21.22 7.39
CA THR A 280 -4.40 21.45 7.15
C THR A 280 -4.75 21.63 5.69
N THR A 281 -3.77 21.72 4.80
CA THR A 281 -3.92 21.87 3.35
C THR A 281 -3.56 20.63 2.56
N SER A 282 -2.99 19.64 3.23
CA SER A 282 -2.47 18.42 2.65
C SER A 282 -3.60 17.45 2.27
N THR A 283 -3.48 16.83 1.10
CA THR A 283 -4.28 15.66 0.71
C THR A 283 -3.47 14.40 0.98
N MET A 284 -4.06 13.44 1.69
CA MET A 284 -3.41 12.15 1.92
C MET A 284 -3.80 11.16 0.82
N ILE A 285 -2.81 10.48 0.26
CA ILE A 285 -3.01 9.29 -0.56
C ILE A 285 -2.25 8.13 0.07
N MET A 286 -2.76 6.91 -0.09
CA MET A 286 -2.09 5.71 0.40
C MET A 286 -1.65 4.86 -0.77
N SER A 287 -0.43 4.35 -0.67
CA SER A 287 0.16 3.44 -1.64
C SER A 287 0.55 2.14 -0.95
N SER A 288 0.16 1.01 -1.55
CA SER A 288 0.65 -0.31 -1.17
C SER A 288 1.30 -0.99 -2.37
N ASN A 289 2.54 -1.46 -2.21
CA ASN A 289 3.29 -2.10 -3.29
C ASN A 289 3.33 -3.62 -3.09
N TRP A 290 2.63 -4.34 -3.95
CA TRP A 290 2.48 -5.79 -3.91
C TRP A 290 3.48 -6.50 -4.83
N ALA A 291 4.14 -5.76 -5.71
CA ALA A 291 5.17 -6.30 -6.60
C ALA A 291 6.28 -7.02 -5.82
N LYS A 292 6.62 -6.51 -4.62
CA LYS A 292 7.62 -7.16 -3.75
C LYS A 292 7.14 -8.45 -3.08
N SER A 293 5.84 -8.58 -2.81
CA SER A 293 5.31 -9.80 -2.22
C SER A 293 5.38 -10.97 -3.22
N GLY A 294 5.46 -10.66 -4.53
CA GLY A 294 5.59 -11.67 -5.57
C GLY A 294 4.36 -12.58 -5.63
N PHE A 295 3.18 -12.10 -5.28
CA PHE A 295 1.97 -12.93 -5.22
C PHE A 295 1.71 -13.68 -6.53
N LEU A 296 1.99 -13.04 -7.68
CA LEU A 296 1.87 -13.67 -9.00
C LEU A 296 2.85 -14.85 -9.18
N ASP A 297 4.07 -14.74 -8.62
CA ASP A 297 5.13 -15.74 -8.80
C ASP A 297 5.08 -16.85 -7.72
N LYS A 298 4.65 -16.50 -6.51
CA LYS A 298 4.68 -17.39 -5.34
C LYS A 298 3.39 -18.17 -5.12
N THR A 299 2.28 -17.69 -5.67
CA THR A 299 0.98 -18.36 -5.55
C THR A 299 0.82 -19.31 -6.73
N ASP A 300 1.58 -20.41 -6.72
CA ASP A 300 1.46 -21.44 -7.74
C ASP A 300 0.37 -22.43 -7.37
N PHE A 301 -0.85 -22.17 -7.87
CA PHE A 301 -1.92 -23.16 -7.88
C PHE A 301 -1.79 -24.15 -9.05
N GLY A 302 -0.59 -24.30 -9.65
CA GLY A 302 -0.12 -25.26 -10.66
C GLY A 302 -1.01 -26.45 -11.01
N PRO A 303 -1.50 -27.24 -10.03
CA PRO A 303 -2.50 -28.27 -10.25
C PRO A 303 -3.86 -27.81 -10.86
N ALA A 304 -4.10 -26.50 -10.96
CA ALA A 304 -5.29 -25.82 -11.47
C ALA A 304 -4.95 -24.37 -11.90
N LEU A 305 -4.58 -24.09 -13.16
CA LEU A 305 -3.96 -22.79 -13.53
C LEU A 305 -4.78 -21.82 -14.41
N THR A 306 -4.66 -20.50 -14.14
CA THR A 306 -4.26 -19.29 -14.95
C THR A 306 -4.47 -17.97 -14.12
N PRO A 307 -4.50 -16.70 -14.62
CA PRO A 307 -3.91 -15.48 -13.99
C PRO A 307 -4.72 -14.78 -12.89
N ILE A 308 -4.08 -14.03 -12.00
CA ILE A 308 -4.69 -13.43 -10.78
C ILE A 308 -5.08 -11.96 -11.00
N ILE A 309 -6.28 -11.54 -10.55
CA ILE A 309 -6.81 -10.15 -10.58
C ILE A 309 -7.03 -9.67 -9.13
N PHE A 310 -6.83 -8.38 -8.83
CA PHE A 310 -6.96 -7.87 -7.45
C PHE A 310 -7.77 -6.55 -7.44
N PRO A 311 -9.03 -6.51 -6.98
CA PRO A 311 -9.79 -5.27 -6.87
C PRO A 311 -9.60 -4.67 -5.47
N VAL A 312 -9.16 -3.41 -5.38
CA VAL A 312 -8.84 -2.80 -4.08
C VAL A 312 -8.83 -1.27 -4.09
N SER A 313 -9.24 -0.67 -2.97
CA SER A 313 -9.47 0.78 -2.75
C SER A 313 -8.28 1.55 -2.14
N VAL A 314 -7.11 1.36 -2.75
CA VAL A 314 -5.83 2.02 -2.41
C VAL A 314 -5.02 2.12 -3.70
N GLY A 315 -4.14 3.13 -3.86
CA GLY A 315 -3.17 3.13 -4.96
C GLY A 315 -2.26 1.90 -4.85
N ILE A 316 -2.46 0.90 -5.70
CA ILE A 316 -1.76 -0.38 -5.61
C ILE A 316 -0.95 -0.63 -6.85
N ASN A 317 0.34 -0.87 -6.61
CA ASN A 317 1.23 -1.45 -7.59
C ASN A 317 1.15 -2.98 -7.46
N MET A 318 0.47 -3.63 -8.40
CA MET A 318 0.30 -5.08 -8.41
C MET A 318 1.53 -5.83 -8.93
N GLY A 319 2.51 -5.09 -9.47
CA GLY A 319 3.67 -5.66 -10.13
C GLY A 319 3.44 -5.89 -11.62
N ARG A 320 4.31 -6.70 -12.19
CA ARG A 320 4.34 -6.98 -13.63
C ARG A 320 3.75 -8.35 -13.93
N ASP A 321 3.02 -8.46 -15.04
CA ASP A 321 2.61 -9.76 -15.59
C ASP A 321 3.76 -10.46 -16.32
N GLY A 322 3.51 -11.68 -16.82
CA GLY A 322 4.51 -12.48 -17.53
C GLY A 322 5.06 -11.84 -18.81
N ASP A 323 4.33 -10.89 -19.40
CA ASP A 323 4.77 -10.11 -20.56
C ASP A 323 5.51 -8.82 -20.15
N GLY A 324 5.68 -8.59 -18.84
CA GLY A 324 6.34 -7.43 -18.27
C GLY A 324 5.47 -6.18 -18.19
N ASN A 325 4.17 -6.25 -18.48
CA ASN A 325 3.26 -5.11 -18.35
C ASN A 325 2.98 -4.85 -16.87
N LEU A 326 2.95 -3.58 -16.49
CA LEU A 326 2.68 -3.16 -15.12
C LEU A 326 1.16 -3.06 -14.90
N TRP A 327 0.67 -3.58 -13.78
CA TRP A 327 -0.72 -3.45 -13.36
C TRP A 327 -0.85 -2.49 -12.18
N LEU A 328 -1.65 -1.43 -12.35
CA LEU A 328 -1.92 -0.40 -11.36
C LEU A 328 -3.41 -0.36 -11.04
N GLY A 329 -3.77 -0.53 -9.77
CA GLY A 329 -5.12 -0.31 -9.26
C GLY A 329 -5.18 0.96 -8.42
N GLY A 330 -6.34 1.60 -8.33
CA GLY A 330 -6.55 2.60 -7.30
C GLY A 330 -7.83 3.39 -7.45
N ASP A 331 -7.99 4.34 -6.54
CA ASP A 331 -9.10 5.28 -6.50
C ASP A 331 -8.58 6.68 -6.78
N LEU A 332 -8.93 7.23 -7.93
CA LEU A 332 -8.58 8.59 -8.32
C LEU A 332 -9.82 9.32 -8.83
N SER A 333 -9.84 10.65 -8.73
CA SER A 333 -10.89 11.43 -9.38
C SER A 333 -10.83 11.25 -10.91
N ALA A 334 -11.96 11.42 -11.59
CA ALA A 334 -12.02 11.36 -13.06
C ALA A 334 -10.95 12.23 -13.75
N ALA A 335 -10.68 13.42 -13.20
CA ALA A 335 -9.65 14.34 -13.70
C ALA A 335 -8.22 13.79 -13.50
N SER A 336 -7.97 13.16 -12.36
CA SER A 336 -6.68 12.51 -12.07
C SER A 336 -6.45 11.32 -12.98
N TRP A 337 -7.50 10.51 -13.25
CA TRP A 337 -7.45 9.42 -14.23
C TRP A 337 -7.17 9.94 -15.64
N ALA A 338 -7.88 10.97 -16.08
CA ALA A 338 -7.67 11.56 -17.40
C ALA A 338 -6.23 12.08 -17.56
N THR A 339 -5.67 12.68 -16.50
CA THR A 339 -4.27 13.14 -16.48
C THR A 339 -3.29 11.97 -16.61
N LEU A 340 -3.46 10.93 -15.80
CA LEU A 340 -2.59 9.74 -15.84
C LEU A 340 -2.63 9.08 -17.22
N MET A 341 -3.83 8.84 -17.75
CA MET A 341 -4.02 8.23 -19.06
C MET A 341 -3.44 9.11 -20.19
N GLY A 342 -3.60 10.44 -20.10
CA GLY A 342 -3.02 11.38 -21.05
C GLY A 342 -1.50 11.34 -21.04
N TYR A 343 -0.87 11.23 -19.87
CA TYR A 343 0.58 11.09 -19.75
C TYR A 343 1.08 9.77 -20.35
N LEU A 344 0.40 8.65 -20.07
CA LEU A 344 0.81 7.33 -20.57
C LEU A 344 0.74 7.23 -22.10
N LYS A 345 -0.21 7.91 -22.75
CA LYS A 345 -0.31 7.98 -24.22
C LYS A 345 0.90 8.59 -24.91
N LEU A 346 1.73 9.35 -24.18
CA LEU A 346 2.98 9.89 -24.73
C LEU A 346 4.03 8.80 -25.00
N TYR A 347 3.82 7.58 -24.47
CA TYR A 347 4.78 6.48 -24.51
C TYR A 347 4.27 5.23 -25.23
N GLU A 348 3.14 5.33 -25.93
CA GLU A 348 2.57 4.24 -26.76
C GLU A 348 3.45 3.93 -28.00
#